data_AF-A0A2J7TIZ5-F1
#
_entry.id   AF-A0A2J7TIZ5-F1
#
_cell.length_a   1.000
_cell.length_b   1.000
_cell.length_c   1.000
_cell.angle_alpha   90.00
_cell.angle_beta   90.00
_cell.angle_gamma   90.00
#
_symmetry.space_group_name_H-M   'P 1'
#
loop_
_entity.id
_entity.type
_entity.pdbx_description
1 polymer ?
#
loop_
_entity_poly.entity_id
_entity_poly.type
_entity_poly.pdbx_seq_one_letter_code
_entity_poly.pdbx_strand_id
1 'polypeptide(L)'
;MRTRIAIAAAAISISLTAFEAQAFPAPPSPMPSLSEVTQARAGCGPGWARDRWGHCRPIRRVAPGPRCWWQHGPWGSRRVCR
;
A
#
# COMPACT_ATOMS: atom_id res chain seq x y z
N MET A 1 -72.03 26.91 9.72
CA MET A 1 -71.59 26.10 8.57
C MET A 1 -70.19 26.48 8.08
N ARG A 2 -69.90 27.77 7.85
CA ARG A 2 -68.58 28.29 7.42
C ARG A 2 -67.39 27.86 8.29
N THR A 3 -67.52 27.90 9.62
CA THR A 3 -66.46 27.51 10.56
C THR A 3 -66.11 26.02 10.51
N ARG A 4 -67.10 25.15 10.30
CA ARG A 4 -66.88 23.69 10.15
C ARG A 4 -66.14 23.36 8.86
N ILE A 5 -66.43 24.09 7.78
CA ILE A 5 -65.72 23.94 6.49
C ILE A 5 -64.26 24.37 6.62
N ALA A 6 -63.99 25.47 7.33
CA ALA A 6 -62.62 25.93 7.57
C ALA A 6 -61.79 24.92 8.39
N ILE A 7 -62.39 24.32 9.43
CA ILE A 7 -61.73 23.29 10.25
C ILE A 7 -61.45 22.03 9.43
N ALA A 8 -62.41 21.58 8.61
CA ALA A 8 -62.21 20.41 7.75
C ALA A 8 -61.10 20.65 6.71
N ALA A 9 -61.06 21.83 6.09
CA ALA A 9 -60.03 22.18 5.12
C ALA A 9 -58.63 22.22 5.76
N ALA A 10 -58.51 22.74 6.99
CA ALA A 10 -57.25 22.77 7.73
C ALA A 10 -56.77 21.37 8.15
N ALA A 11 -57.68 20.48 8.56
CA ALA A 11 -57.33 19.10 8.91
C ALA A 11 -56.80 18.33 7.69
N ILE A 12 -57.44 18.53 6.53
CA ILE A 12 -57.02 17.91 5.27
C ILE A 12 -55.62 18.42 4.89
N SER A 13 -55.37 19.73 4.90
CA SER A 13 -54.07 20.26 4.51
C SER A 13 -52.91 19.79 5.41
N ILE A 14 -53.15 19.59 6.71
CA ILE A 14 -52.15 19.03 7.64
C ILE A 14 -51.87 17.56 7.33
N SER A 15 -52.89 16.77 6.97
CA SER A 15 -52.70 15.37 6.63
C SER A 15 -51.91 15.15 5.33
N LEU A 16 -51.96 16.09 4.39
CA LEU A 16 -51.18 16.02 3.14
C LEU A 16 -49.71 16.41 3.31
N THR A 17 -49.28 16.98 4.44
CA THR A 17 -47.87 17.34 4.66
C THR A 17 -47.13 16.32 5.52
N ALA A 18 -47.83 15.30 6.03
CA ALA A 18 -47.25 14.19 6.78
C ALA A 18 -46.67 13.14 5.83
N PHE A 19 -45.63 13.52 5.07
CA PHE A 19 -44.80 12.57 4.34
C PHE A 19 -43.53 12.28 5.15
N GLU A 20 -43.37 11.02 5.55
CA GLU A 20 -42.16 10.53 6.21
C GLU A 20 -40.98 10.59 5.22
N ALA A 21 -39.84 11.13 5.66
CA ALA A 21 -38.60 11.05 4.90
C ALA A 21 -38.15 9.58 4.87
N GLN A 22 -38.43 8.89 3.76
CA GLN A 22 -38.00 7.52 3.54
C GLN A 22 -36.46 7.49 3.44
N ALA A 23 -35.80 7.11 4.53
CA ALA A 23 -34.37 6.84 4.53
C ALA A 23 -34.12 5.59 3.68
N PHE A 24 -33.76 5.78 2.41
CA PHE A 24 -33.36 4.68 1.56
C PHE A 24 -32.01 4.14 2.06
N PRO A 25 -31.87 2.84 2.31
CA PRO A 25 -30.59 2.28 2.72
C PRO A 25 -29.58 2.53 1.60
N ALA A 26 -28.45 3.16 1.94
CA ALA A 26 -27.35 3.32 1.02
C ALA A 26 -26.85 1.93 0.58
N PRO A 27 -26.59 1.70 -0.71
CA PRO A 27 -26.01 0.45 -1.14
C PRO A 27 -24.68 0.23 -0.43
N PRO A 28 -24.35 -1.01 -0.02
CA PRO A 28 -23.04 -1.29 0.57
C PRO A 28 -21.95 -0.87 -0.42
N SER A 29 -21.04 -0.03 0.04
CA SER A 29 -19.86 0.31 -0.73
C SER A 29 -19.07 -0.97 -1.01
N PRO A 30 -18.65 -1.24 -2.26
CA PRO A 30 -17.78 -2.38 -2.54
C PRO A 30 -16.47 -2.15 -1.78
N MET A 31 -16.28 -2.90 -0.70
CA MET A 31 -15.02 -2.94 0.02
C MET A 31 -13.97 -3.41 -1.01
N PRO A 32 -12.89 -2.64 -1.27
CA PRO A 32 -11.84 -3.10 -2.15
C PRO A 32 -11.36 -4.45 -1.62
N SER A 33 -11.35 -5.47 -2.48
CA SER A 33 -10.80 -6.76 -2.12
C SER A 33 -9.38 -6.53 -1.62
N LEU A 34 -9.01 -7.12 -0.48
CA LEU A 34 -7.68 -7.10 0.13
C LEU A 34 -6.54 -7.67 -0.78
N SER A 35 -6.79 -7.80 -2.08
CA SER A 35 -5.84 -8.19 -3.12
C SER A 35 -4.78 -7.12 -3.41
N GLU A 36 -4.87 -5.92 -2.82
CA GLU A 36 -3.84 -4.88 -2.95
C GLU A 36 -2.65 -5.10 -2.00
N VAL A 37 -2.59 -6.22 -1.28
CA VAL A 37 -1.36 -6.64 -0.60
C VAL A 37 -0.48 -7.39 -1.61
N THR A 38 0.28 -6.65 -2.40
CA THR A 38 1.38 -7.24 -3.19
C THR A 38 2.44 -7.73 -2.20
N GLN A 39 2.57 -9.05 -2.05
CA GLN A 39 3.68 -9.64 -1.30
C GLN A 39 4.99 -9.36 -2.04
N ALA A 40 5.63 -8.24 -1.73
CA ALA A 40 6.95 -7.90 -2.22
C ALA A 40 8.00 -8.82 -1.56
N ARG A 41 8.11 -10.06 -2.01
CA ARG A 41 9.28 -10.89 -1.69
C ARG A 41 10.47 -10.30 -2.46
N ALA A 42 11.20 -9.39 -1.84
CA ALA A 42 12.45 -8.87 -2.40
C ALA A 42 13.64 -9.84 -2.24
N GLY A 43 13.39 -11.07 -1.81
CA GLY A 43 14.43 -12.04 -1.52
C GLY A 43 14.43 -13.18 -2.53
N CYS A 44 15.52 -13.35 -3.26
CA CYS A 44 15.79 -14.54 -4.06
C CYS A 44 15.95 -15.84 -3.24
N GLY A 45 15.77 -15.75 -1.92
CA GLY A 45 16.04 -16.84 -0.98
C GLY A 45 17.50 -16.84 -0.50
N PRO A 46 17.79 -17.58 0.59
CA PRO A 46 19.16 -17.72 1.08
C PRO A 46 20.10 -18.28 0.00
N GLY A 47 21.24 -17.63 -0.22
CA GLY A 47 22.24 -18.06 -1.21
C GLY A 47 22.02 -17.52 -2.63
N TRP A 48 21.00 -16.69 -2.85
CA TRP A 48 20.67 -16.11 -4.15
C TRP A 48 20.54 -14.59 -4.07
N ALA A 49 20.93 -13.90 -5.15
CA ALA A 49 20.82 -12.46 -5.28
C ALA A 49 20.15 -12.08 -6.61
N ARG A 50 19.52 -10.90 -6.66
CA ARG A 50 18.97 -10.34 -7.90
C ARG A 50 20.10 -9.80 -8.78
N ASP A 51 20.04 -10.08 -10.07
CA ASP A 51 20.87 -9.40 -11.07
C ASP A 51 20.25 -8.05 -11.48
N ARG A 52 20.98 -7.30 -12.30
CA ARG A 52 20.53 -6.00 -12.85
C ARG A 52 19.19 -6.08 -13.58
N TRP A 53 18.80 -7.25 -14.07
CA TRP A 53 17.54 -7.49 -14.79
C TRP A 53 16.47 -8.11 -13.89
N GLY A 54 16.72 -8.22 -12.58
CA GLY A 54 15.77 -8.74 -11.61
C GLY A 54 15.72 -10.28 -11.51
N HIS A 55 16.55 -11.02 -12.25
CA HIS A 55 16.58 -12.48 -12.13
C HIS A 55 17.34 -12.90 -10.88
N CYS A 56 16.88 -13.98 -10.26
CA CYS A 56 17.60 -14.60 -9.15
C CYS A 56 18.75 -15.47 -9.65
N ARG A 57 19.96 -15.19 -9.18
CA ARG A 57 21.16 -15.97 -9.48
C ARG A 57 21.88 -16.40 -8.19
N PRO A 58 22.63 -17.51 -8.22
CA PRO A 58 23.42 -17.93 -7.07
C PRO A 58 24.44 -16.84 -6.72
N ILE A 59 24.57 -16.53 -5.44
CA ILE A 59 25.63 -15.65 -4.95
C ILE A 59 26.96 -16.36 -5.22
N ARG A 60 27.67 -15.95 -6.27
CA ARG A 60 29.04 -16.40 -6.48
C ARG A 60 29.88 -15.76 -5.38
N ARG A 61 30.54 -16.59 -4.56
CA ARG A 61 31.60 -16.09 -3.69
C ARG A 61 32.74 -15.65 -4.59
N VAL A 62 32.82 -14.37 -4.89
CA VAL A 62 34.05 -13.80 -5.43
C VAL A 62 35.05 -13.90 -4.29
N ALA A 63 36.09 -14.71 -4.48
CA ALA A 63 37.19 -14.75 -3.52
C ALA A 63 37.68 -13.31 -3.33
N PRO A 64 37.88 -12.85 -2.08
CA PRO A 64 38.52 -11.57 -1.85
C PRO A 64 39.79 -11.53 -2.68
N GLY A 65 39.95 -10.47 -3.48
CA GLY A 65 41.20 -10.25 -4.22
C GLY A 65 42.39 -10.22 -3.26
N PRO A 66 43.62 -10.36 -3.78
CA PRO A 66 44.82 -10.31 -2.94
C PRO A 66 44.81 -9.05 -2.08
N ARG A 67 45.05 -9.21 -0.78
CA ARG A 67 45.08 -8.09 0.16
C ARG A 67 46.40 -7.38 -0.01
N CYS A 68 46.35 -6.18 -0.58
CA CYS A 68 47.53 -5.36 -0.79
C CYS A 68 47.63 -4.26 0.27
N TRP A 69 48.84 -4.00 0.75
CA TRP A 69 49.14 -2.86 1.62
C TRP A 69 50.48 -2.23 1.24
N TRP A 70 50.69 -0.98 1.65
CA TRP A 70 51.98 -0.31 1.52
C TRP A 70 52.89 -0.70 2.69
N GLN A 71 54.09 -1.16 2.38
CA GLN A 71 55.15 -1.42 3.33
C GLN A 71 56.21 -0.33 3.16
N HIS A 72 56.44 0.45 4.21
CA HIS A 72 57.52 1.43 4.27
C HIS A 72 58.79 0.74 4.77
N GLY A 73 59.87 0.85 4.01
CA GLY A 73 61.18 0.34 4.38
C GLY A 73 62.28 1.39 4.22
N PRO A 74 63.51 1.08 4.63
CA PRO A 74 64.64 2.01 4.57
C PRO A 74 65.01 2.45 3.15
N TRP A 75 64.56 1.73 2.13
CA TRP A 75 64.83 1.99 0.71
C TRP A 75 63.60 2.52 -0.05
N GLY A 76 62.53 2.90 0.67
CA GLY A 76 61.30 3.44 0.09
C GLY A 76 60.04 2.60 0.36
N SER A 77 58.92 3.04 -0.22
CA SER A 77 57.60 2.43 -0.04
C SER A 77 57.32 1.40 -1.14
N ARG A 78 56.96 0.17 -0.76
CA ARG A 78 56.60 -0.90 -1.71
C ARG A 78 55.17 -1.40 -1.46
N ARG A 79 54.42 -1.67 -2.52
CA ARG A 79 53.12 -2.35 -2.43
C ARG A 79 53.34 -3.86 -2.34
N VAL A 80 52.82 -4.51 -1.29
CA VAL A 80 52.91 -5.97 -1.08
C VAL A 80 51.50 -6.53 -1.06
N CYS A 81 51.28 -7.65 -1.74
CA CYS A 81 49.98 -8.31 -1.87
C CYS A 81 50.06 -9.76 -1.36
N ARG A 82 49.08 -10.21 -0.56
CA ARG A 82 48.97 -11.59 -0.03
C ARG A 82 47.62 -12.22 -0.33
#